data_AF-A0A2S9FB50-F1
#
_entry.id   AF-A0A2S9FB50-F1
#
_cell.length_a   1.000
_cell.length_b   1.000
_cell.length_c   1.000
_cell.angle_alpha   90.00
_cell.angle_beta   90.00
_cell.angle_gamma   90.00
#
_symmetry.space_group_name_H-M   'P 1'
#
loop_
_entity.id
_entity.type
_entity.pdbx_description
1 polymer ?
#
loop_
_entity_poly.entity_id
_entity_poly.type
_entity_poly.pdbx_seq_one_letter_code
_entity_poly.pdbx_strand_id
1 'polypeptide(L)'
;KVAGSLNLVQTLLREKLFDRLDLWVHPIMLGVGKRVFDGGAVPTNVALLEPPVASPTGTVYLRYGLADGTPGTGDMSAPDRGAEHDN
;
A
#
# COMPACT_ATOMS: atom_id res chain seq x y z
N LYS A 1 -15.74 7.87 10.96
CA LYS A 1 -14.74 7.61 9.89
C LYS A 1 -15.53 7.23 8.65
N VAL A 2 -15.54 8.07 7.61
CA VAL A 2 -16.38 7.82 6.42
C VAL A 2 -15.83 6.58 5.72
N ALA A 3 -16.57 5.47 5.77
CA ALA A 3 -16.33 4.32 4.91
C ALA A 3 -16.77 4.75 3.51
N GLY A 4 -15.89 5.44 2.80
CA GLY A 4 -16.12 5.84 1.42
C GLY A 4 -16.40 4.61 0.56
N SER A 5 -17.33 4.74 -0.40
CA SER A 5 -17.52 3.73 -1.43
C SER A 5 -16.17 3.33 -2.02
N LEU A 6 -15.93 2.03 -2.24
CA LEU A 6 -14.66 1.58 -2.78
C LEU A 6 -14.33 2.26 -4.13
N ASN A 7 -15.36 2.62 -4.91
CA ASN A 7 -15.17 3.36 -6.16
C ASN A 7 -14.65 4.78 -5.91
N LEU A 8 -15.09 5.45 -4.86
CA LEU A 8 -14.58 6.77 -4.48
C LEU A 8 -13.12 6.67 -4.01
N VAL A 9 -12.79 5.65 -3.21
CA VAL A 9 -11.41 5.38 -2.78
C VAL A 9 -10.50 5.12 -3.99
N GLN A 10 -10.96 4.32 -4.95
CA GLN A 10 -10.27 4.08 -6.21
C GLN A 10 -10.00 5.36 -6.99
N THR A 11 -11.01 6.23 -7.13
CA THR A 11 -10.86 7.51 -7.83
C THR A 11 -9.86 8.43 -7.11
N LEU A 12 -9.97 8.57 -5.79
CA LEU A 12 -9.05 9.43 -5.02
C LEU A 12 -7.59 8.94 -5.10
N LEU A 13 -7.38 7.63 -5.05
CA LEU A 13 -6.06 7.03 -5.20
C LEU A 13 -5.51 7.21 -6.62
N ARG A 14 -6.37 7.11 -7.64
CA ARG A 14 -5.98 7.31 -9.05
C ARG A 14 -5.54 8.75 -9.31
N GLU A 15 -6.28 9.72 -8.80
CA GLU A 15 -6.00 11.14 -9.02
C GLU A 15 -4.98 11.73 -8.01
N LYS A 16 -4.42 10.89 -7.11
CA LYS A 16 -3.56 11.33 -5.99
C LYS A 16 -4.20 12.43 -5.13
N LEU A 17 -5.53 12.45 -5.03
CA LEU A 17 -6.29 13.45 -4.27
C LEU A 17 -6.54 12.99 -2.83
N PHE A 18 -5.50 12.50 -2.16
CA PHE A 18 -5.58 12.11 -0.76
C PHE A 18 -4.41 12.72 0.01
N ASP A 19 -4.71 13.37 1.13
CA ASP A 19 -3.66 13.86 2.03
C ASP A 19 -3.14 12.73 2.94
N ARG A 20 -4.03 11.79 3.29
CA ARG A 20 -3.73 10.69 4.22
C ARG A 20 -4.52 9.43 3.91
N LEU A 21 -3.83 8.30 3.90
CA LEU A 21 -4.40 6.95 3.77
C LEU A 21 -4.31 6.21 5.10
N ASP A 22 -5.48 5.94 5.70
CA ASP A 22 -5.63 5.13 6.90
C ASP A 22 -5.99 3.69 6.51
N LEU A 23 -5.02 2.77 6.56
CA LEU A 23 -5.16 1.37 6.11
C LEU A 23 -5.23 0.40 7.28
N TRP A 24 -6.19 -0.52 7.22
CA TRP A 24 -6.29 -1.68 8.11
C TRP A 24 -6.00 -2.95 7.32
N VAL A 25 -4.95 -3.67 7.71
CA VAL A 25 -4.55 -4.93 7.10
C VAL A 25 -5.00 -6.06 8.01
N HIS A 26 -5.90 -6.92 7.51
CA HIS A 26 -6.41 -8.07 8.23
C HIS A 26 -5.67 -9.34 7.81
N PRO A 27 -5.35 -10.26 8.75
CA PRO A 27 -4.61 -11.48 8.45
C PRO A 27 -5.53 -12.57 7.86
N ILE A 28 -6.13 -12.29 6.70
CA ILE A 28 -7.04 -13.20 5.99
C ILE A 28 -6.73 -13.24 4.49
N MET A 29 -6.96 -14.39 3.86
CA MET A 29 -6.85 -14.56 2.40
C MET A 29 -8.23 -14.88 1.84
N LEU A 30 -8.76 -14.01 0.99
CA LEU A 30 -10.13 -14.16 0.45
C LEU A 30 -10.19 -14.90 -0.90
N GLY A 31 -9.09 -14.94 -1.66
CA GLY A 31 -9.00 -15.59 -2.98
C GLY A 31 -9.72 -14.84 -4.11
N VAL A 32 -10.97 -14.40 -3.87
CA VAL A 32 -11.82 -13.64 -4.80
C VAL A 32 -12.51 -12.49 -4.08
N GLY A 33 -12.87 -11.44 -4.82
CA GLY A 33 -13.62 -10.31 -4.27
C GLY A 33 -13.33 -9.00 -4.96
N LYS A 34 -13.94 -7.93 -4.44
CA LYS A 34 -13.76 -6.59 -4.97
C LYS A 34 -12.36 -6.07 -4.61
N ARG A 35 -11.55 -5.76 -5.62
CA ARG A 35 -10.18 -5.29 -5.42
C ARG A 35 -10.14 -3.79 -5.23
N VAL A 36 -9.35 -3.31 -4.28
CA VAL A 36 -9.16 -1.85 -4.06
C VAL A 36 -8.50 -1.19 -5.27
N PHE A 37 -7.68 -1.93 -6.02
CA PHE A 37 -6.96 -1.42 -7.20
C PHE A 37 -7.44 -2.08 -8.49
N ASP A 38 -8.74 -2.34 -8.60
CA ASP A 38 -9.34 -2.90 -9.80
C ASP A 38 -9.37 -1.83 -10.92
N GLY A 39 -8.67 -2.06 -12.02
CA GLY A 39 -8.45 -1.05 -13.08
C GLY A 39 -7.14 -0.25 -12.94
N GLY A 40 -6.21 -0.74 -12.11
CA GLY A 40 -4.86 -0.19 -11.96
C GLY A 40 -4.75 0.96 -10.96
N ALA A 41 -3.59 1.07 -10.32
CA ALA A 41 -3.21 2.20 -9.48
C ALA A 41 -2.20 3.08 -10.22
N VAL A 42 -2.28 4.40 -10.06
CA VAL A 42 -1.21 5.30 -10.52
C VAL A 42 -0.02 5.09 -9.58
N PRO A 43 1.19 4.79 -10.09
CA PRO A 43 2.37 4.64 -9.26
C PRO A 43 2.60 5.89 -8.41
N THR A 44 2.60 5.68 -7.09
CA THR A 44 2.62 6.75 -6.10
C THR A 44 3.49 6.33 -4.93
N ASN A 45 4.48 7.15 -4.59
CA ASN A 45 5.24 6.96 -3.37
C ASN A 45 4.36 7.36 -2.18
N VAL A 46 4.43 6.58 -1.11
CA VAL A 46 3.78 6.90 0.16
C VAL A 46 4.79 6.78 1.29
N ALA A 47 4.70 7.67 2.27
CA ALA A 47 5.54 7.66 3.46
C ALA A 47 4.70 7.34 4.69
N LEU A 48 5.24 6.49 5.57
CA LEU A 48 4.60 6.18 6.84
C LEU A 48 4.67 7.43 7.74
N LEU A 49 3.51 7.92 8.18
CA LEU A 49 3.42 9.13 9.02
C LEU A 49 3.60 8.81 10.51
N GLU A 50 3.23 7.60 10.92
CA GLU A 50 3.29 7.14 12.31
C GLU A 50 3.71 5.66 12.37
N PRO A 51 4.41 5.22 13.43
CA PRO A 51 4.76 3.81 13.61
C PRO A 51 3.55 2.88 13.44
N PRO A 52 3.70 1.71 12.79
CA PRO A 52 2.60 0.78 12.60
C PRO A 52 2.07 0.31 13.95
N VAL A 53 0.74 0.22 14.07
CA VAL A 53 0.10 -0.31 15.28
C VAL A 53 -0.43 -1.70 14.98
N ALA A 54 0.14 -2.72 15.63
CA ALA A 54 -0.33 -4.09 15.53
C ALA A 54 -1.30 -4.41 16.68
N SER A 55 -2.41 -5.09 16.39
CA SER A 55 -3.30 -5.64 17.40
C SER A 55 -2.88 -7.06 17.81
N PRO A 56 -3.27 -7.54 18.99
CA PRO A 56 -3.06 -8.94 19.40
C PRO A 56 -3.69 -9.98 18.45
N THR A 57 -4.69 -9.57 17.66
CA THR A 57 -5.37 -10.41 16.66
C THR A 57 -4.68 -10.42 15.30
N GLY A 58 -3.53 -9.75 15.16
CA GLY A 58 -2.75 -9.68 13.92
C GLY A 58 -3.23 -8.64 12.92
N THR A 59 -4.22 -7.81 13.25
CA THR A 59 -4.61 -6.67 12.41
C THR A 59 -3.56 -5.58 12.55
N VAL A 60 -3.12 -4.99 11.43
CA VAL A 60 -2.15 -3.89 11.42
C VAL A 60 -2.81 -2.61 10.93
N TYR A 61 -2.66 -1.54 11.70
CA TYR A 61 -3.08 -0.20 11.32
C TYR A 61 -1.87 0.61 10.82
N LEU A 62 -2.01 1.16 9.62
CA LEU A 62 -0.99 1.94 8.93
C LEU A 62 -1.55 3.31 8.55
N ARG A 63 -0.73 4.35 8.72
CA ARG A 63 -1.07 5.73 8.34
C ARG A 63 -0.04 6.24 7.36
N TYR A 64 -0.44 6.42 6.12
CA TYR A 64 0.42 6.88 5.03
C TYR A 64 0.04 8.28 4.58
N GLY A 65 1.04 9.08 4.21
CA GLY A 65 0.89 10.32 3.46
C GLY A 65 1.47 10.16 2.06
N LEU A 66 1.11 11.08 1.16
CA LEU A 66 1.77 11.18 -0.15
C LEU A 66 3.25 11.51 0.03
N ALA A 67 4.08 10.87 -0.76
CA ALA A 67 5.50 11.20 -0.89
C ALA A 67 5.82 11.53 -2.35
N ASP A 68 6.84 12.35 -2.53
CA ASP A 68 7.23 12.84 -3.84
C ASP A 68 7.81 11.74 -4.74
N GLY A 69 7.71 11.98 -6.05
CA GLY A 69 8.27 11.11 -7.08
C GLY A 69 7.39 9.92 -7.47
N THR A 70 7.99 9.06 -8.28
CA THR A 70 7.38 7.83 -8.79
C THR A 70 8.14 6.64 -8.19
N PRO A 71 7.46 5.59 -7.73
CA PRO A 71 8.14 4.39 -7.23
C PRO A 71 9.07 3.79 -8.28
N GLY A 72 10.32 3.51 -7.89
CA GLY A 72 11.19 2.65 -8.65
C GLY A 72 10.66 1.21 -8.61
N THR A 73 10.67 0.51 -9.74
CA THR A 73 10.30 -0.91 -9.78
C THR A 73 11.56 -1.74 -9.97
N GLY A 74 11.81 -2.70 -9.09
CA GLY A 74 12.87 -3.68 -9.26
C GLY A 74 12.42 -4.83 -10.16
N ASP A 75 13.33 -5.34 -10.97
CA ASP A 75 13.07 -6.56 -11.76
C ASP A 75 13.23 -7.80 -10.87
N MET A 76 12.11 -8.45 -10.56
CA MET A 76 12.09 -9.68 -9.75
C MET A 76 12.63 -10.91 -10.49
N SER A 77 12.81 -10.84 -11.81
CA SER A 77 13.36 -11.90 -12.66
C SER A 77 14.88 -11.85 -12.81
N ALA A 78 15.52 -10.78 -12.35
CA ALA A 78 16.97 -10.65 -12.39
C ALA A 78 17.65 -11.70 -11.48
N PRO A 79 18.62 -12.48 -12.00
CA PRO A 79 19.19 -13.64 -11.31
C PRO A 79 20.15 -13.29 -10.17
N ASP A 80 20.58 -12.03 -10.03
CA ASP A 80 21.68 -11.64 -9.15
C ASP A 80 21.20 -10.94 -7.85
N ARG A 81 20.32 -11.61 -7.11
CA ARG A 81 19.87 -11.12 -5.79
C ARG A 81 20.59 -11.86 -4.67
N GLY A 82 21.53 -11.17 -4.01
CA GLY A 82 21.90 -11.46 -2.61
C GLY A 82 23.19 -12.22 -2.35
N ALA A 83 24.18 -12.19 -3.26
CA ALA A 83 25.53 -12.69 -2.98
C ALA A 83 26.55 -11.54 -2.95
N GLU A 84 26.33 -10.54 -2.08
CA GLU A 84 27.43 -9.67 -1.67
C GLU A 84 27.92 -10.11 -0.29
N HIS A 85 29.21 -10.45 -0.28
CA HIS A 85 29.97 -11.10 0.76
C HIS A 85 29.93 -10.37 2.10
N ASP A 86 29.81 -11.18 3.15
CA ASP A 86 30.38 -10.93 4.47
C ASP A 86 31.86 -10.53 4.33
N ASN A 87 32.21 -9.32 4.79
CA ASN A 87 33.55 -8.99 5.27
C ASN A 87 33.54 -7.77 6.20
#